data_AF-A0A813ZV53-F1
#
_entry.id   AF-A0A813ZV53-F1
#
_cell.length_a   1.000
_cell.length_b   1.000
_cell.length_c   1.000
_cell.angle_alpha   90.00
_cell.angle_beta   90.00
_cell.angle_gamma   90.00
#
_symmetry.space_group_name_H-M   'P 1'
#
loop_
_entity.id
_entity.type
_entity.pdbx_description
1 polymer ?
#
loop_
_entity_poly.entity_id
_entity_poly.type
_entity_poly.pdbx_seq_one_letter_code
_entity_poly.pdbx_strand_id
1 'polypeptide(L)'
;MSRRESIFDIIPNAKQMIREKIEKEGSQLGRVLARCSWNVESVPPNDTHFRPVTSIDLTFDLDAAKIFLKILRTRLRRGKWFIFDSLNNQSICFISIAANNQGIMVDSIQQIMILGMREAQIMLLPDHIDLCTDLMSHISDIKDEQTLPLRYEIPFHTNTKMIISIISSNEFNHDGVEY
;
A
#
# COMPACT_ATOMS: atom_id res chain seq x y z
N MET A 1 21.67 25.32 11.70
CA MET A 1 21.51 25.00 10.27
C MET A 1 21.36 26.29 9.48
N SER A 2 22.16 26.53 8.44
CA SER A 2 22.17 27.76 7.63
C SER A 2 21.54 27.61 6.24
N ARG A 3 21.07 26.40 5.88
CA ARG A 3 20.44 26.12 4.59
C ARG A 3 19.08 26.81 4.51
N ARG A 4 18.88 27.65 3.49
CA ARG A 4 17.64 28.43 3.29
C ARG A 4 16.72 27.88 2.21
N GLU A 5 17.25 27.10 1.27
CA GLU A 5 16.51 26.65 0.08
C GLU A 5 16.68 25.14 -0.16
N SER A 6 15.68 24.53 -0.78
CA SER A 6 15.74 23.13 -1.20
C SER A 6 16.60 22.98 -2.46
N ILE A 7 17.20 21.80 -2.64
CA ILE A 7 17.94 21.49 -3.88
C ILE A 7 17.00 21.53 -5.10
N PHE A 8 15.72 21.29 -4.89
CA PHE A 8 14.69 21.38 -5.91
C PHE A 8 14.35 22.80 -6.34
N ASP A 9 14.70 23.80 -5.52
CA ASP A 9 14.52 25.21 -5.83
C ASP A 9 15.80 25.77 -6.49
N ILE A 10 16.97 25.22 -6.10
CA ILE A 10 18.28 25.64 -6.60
C ILE A 10 18.60 25.04 -7.98
N ILE A 11 18.33 23.75 -8.18
CA ILE A 11 18.70 23.04 -9.41
C ILE A 11 17.47 22.99 -10.34
N PRO A 12 17.52 23.68 -11.50
CA PRO A 12 16.48 23.59 -12.50
C PRO A 12 16.23 22.13 -12.90
N ASN A 13 14.96 21.76 -13.05
CA ASN A 13 14.55 20.42 -13.48
C ASN A 13 14.93 19.25 -12.56
N ALA A 14 15.49 19.47 -11.36
CA ALA A 14 15.84 18.38 -10.44
C ALA A 14 14.66 17.45 -10.11
N LYS A 15 13.45 18.02 -9.97
CA LYS A 15 12.21 17.25 -9.79
C LYS A 15 11.93 16.32 -10.98
N GLN A 16 12.12 16.82 -12.21
CA GLN A 16 11.88 16.06 -13.43
C GLN A 16 12.91 14.94 -13.60
N MET A 17 14.19 15.23 -13.39
CA MET A 17 15.28 14.24 -13.46
C MET A 17 15.06 13.08 -12.48
N ILE A 18 14.63 13.39 -11.26
CA ILE A 18 14.33 12.35 -10.25
C ILE A 18 13.11 11.53 -10.64
N ARG A 19 12.06 12.16 -11.18
CA ARG A 19 10.87 11.44 -11.68
C ARG A 19 11.24 10.46 -12.80
N GLU A 20 12.00 10.91 -13.79
CA GLU A 20 12.45 10.07 -14.91
C GLU A 20 13.32 8.92 -14.43
N LYS A 21 14.23 9.18 -13.48
CA LYS A 21 15.07 8.13 -12.90
C LYS A 21 14.24 7.10 -12.14
N ILE A 22 13.29 7.53 -11.29
CA ILE A 22 12.40 6.61 -10.57
C ILE A 22 11.53 5.81 -11.56
N GLU A 23 11.04 6.45 -12.61
CA GLU A 23 10.25 5.79 -13.64
C GLU A 23 11.08 4.76 -14.41
N LYS A 24 12.38 5.00 -14.62
CA LYS A 24 13.29 4.08 -15.33
C LYS A 24 13.87 2.97 -14.45
N GLU A 25 14.27 3.28 -13.23
CA GLU A 25 15.03 2.38 -12.33
C GLU A 25 14.16 1.77 -11.22
N GLY A 26 13.01 2.38 -10.93
CA GLY A 26 12.13 2.02 -9.81
C GLY A 26 12.56 2.65 -8.49
N SER A 27 11.77 2.38 -7.45
CA SER A 27 12.02 2.89 -6.10
C SER A 27 12.88 1.93 -5.27
N GLN A 28 13.78 2.50 -4.47
CA GLN A 28 14.51 1.80 -3.43
C GLN A 28 13.76 1.76 -2.09
N LEU A 29 12.67 2.54 -1.94
CA LEU A 29 11.84 2.50 -0.74
C LEU A 29 11.13 1.15 -0.66
N GLY A 30 11.48 0.35 0.35
CA GLY A 30 10.88 -0.98 0.58
C GLY A 30 9.78 -0.99 1.64
N ARG A 31 9.76 0.01 2.54
CA ARG A 31 8.76 0.13 3.60
C ARG A 31 8.49 1.57 4.00
N VAL A 32 7.33 1.82 4.60
CA VAL A 32 6.97 3.11 5.18
C VAL A 32 6.07 2.92 6.41
N LEU A 33 6.22 3.78 7.41
CA LEU A 33 5.23 3.95 8.47
C LEU A 33 4.15 4.91 7.96
N ALA A 34 2.89 4.50 7.94
CA ALA A 34 1.78 5.28 7.40
C ALA A 34 0.49 5.08 8.20
N ARG A 35 -0.48 5.99 8.01
CA ARG A 35 -1.84 5.75 8.50
C ARG A 35 -2.55 4.80 7.57
N CYS A 36 -2.45 3.52 7.92
CA CYS A 36 -3.14 2.45 7.25
C CYS A 36 -3.57 1.40 8.26
N SER A 37 -4.57 0.61 7.92
CA SER A 37 -4.99 -0.55 8.68
C SER A 37 -5.57 -1.58 7.74
N TRP A 38 -5.77 -2.79 8.24
CA TRP A 38 -6.50 -3.82 7.52
C TRP A 38 -7.38 -4.63 8.45
N ASN A 39 -8.48 -5.14 7.91
CA ASN A 39 -9.42 -5.99 8.61
C ASN A 39 -9.90 -7.14 7.71
N VAL A 40 -10.35 -8.23 8.33
CA VAL A 40 -11.01 -9.37 7.67
C VAL A 40 -12.21 -9.79 8.50
N GLU A 41 -13.18 -10.48 7.91
CA GLU A 41 -14.45 -10.81 8.61
C GLU A 41 -14.26 -11.65 9.88
N SER A 42 -13.25 -12.51 9.92
CA SER A 42 -12.95 -13.33 11.10
C SER A 42 -11.46 -13.56 11.24
N VAL A 43 -10.94 -13.17 12.40
CA VAL A 43 -9.59 -13.48 12.85
C VAL A 43 -9.67 -14.28 14.13
N PRO A 44 -9.32 -15.58 14.10
CA PRO A 44 -9.04 -16.33 15.31
C PRO A 44 -8.09 -15.57 16.25
N PRO A 45 -8.49 -15.30 17.51
CA PRO A 45 -7.60 -14.68 18.48
C PRO A 45 -6.41 -15.60 18.74
N ASN A 46 -5.20 -15.03 18.72
CA ASN A 46 -3.90 -15.72 18.93
C ASN A 46 -3.41 -16.64 17.81
N ASP A 47 -3.78 -16.39 16.56
CA ASP A 47 -3.19 -17.15 15.45
C ASP A 47 -1.70 -16.83 15.27
N THR A 48 -0.87 -17.86 15.33
CA THR A 48 0.59 -17.82 15.16
C THR A 48 1.03 -18.34 13.80
N HIS A 49 0.10 -18.74 12.93
CA HIS A 49 0.39 -19.26 11.59
C HIS A 49 -0.26 -18.38 10.52
N PHE A 50 0.31 -18.43 9.32
CA PHE A 50 -0.31 -17.78 8.17
C PHE A 50 -1.52 -18.58 7.70
N ARG A 51 -2.62 -17.89 7.43
CA ARG A 51 -3.84 -18.49 6.90
C ARG A 51 -4.39 -17.73 5.69
N PRO A 52 -5.02 -18.43 4.73
CA PRO A 52 -5.65 -17.79 3.60
C PRO A 52 -6.93 -17.08 4.02
N VAL A 53 -7.24 -15.96 3.37
CA VAL A 53 -8.52 -15.25 3.50
C VAL A 53 -9.07 -14.90 2.13
N THR A 54 -10.39 -14.90 2.02
CA THR A 54 -11.10 -14.59 0.76
C THR A 54 -11.39 -13.10 0.59
N SER A 55 -11.39 -12.31 1.66
CA SER A 55 -11.62 -10.88 1.60
C SER A 55 -10.73 -10.16 2.60
N ILE A 56 -10.14 -9.04 2.17
CA ILE A 56 -9.41 -8.12 3.05
C ILE A 56 -9.83 -6.68 2.78
N ASP A 57 -10.13 -5.94 3.85
CA ASP A 57 -10.50 -4.54 3.80
C ASP A 57 -9.30 -3.72 4.28
N LEU A 58 -8.64 -3.05 3.34
CA LEU A 58 -7.54 -2.13 3.58
C LEU A 58 -8.09 -0.72 3.73
N THR A 59 -7.55 0.02 4.69
CA THR A 59 -7.87 1.43 4.90
C THR A 59 -6.59 2.24 4.86
N PHE A 60 -6.61 3.34 4.11
CA PHE A 60 -5.49 4.28 3.97
C PHE A 60 -5.97 5.71 4.21
N ASP A 61 -5.09 6.57 4.74
CA ASP A 61 -5.26 8.01 4.54
C ASP A 61 -4.85 8.42 3.11
N LEU A 62 -5.09 9.68 2.76
CA LEU A 62 -4.80 10.17 1.42
C LEU A 62 -3.31 10.07 1.05
N ASP A 63 -2.41 10.32 2.00
CA ASP A 63 -0.97 10.27 1.77
C ASP A 63 -0.48 8.82 1.56
N ALA A 64 -0.96 7.89 2.37
CA ALA A 64 -0.68 6.47 2.23
C ALA A 64 -1.23 5.91 0.91
N ALA A 65 -2.43 6.33 0.49
CA ALA A 65 -3.01 5.95 -0.80
C ALA A 65 -2.18 6.46 -1.99
N LYS A 66 -1.64 7.69 -1.91
CA LYS A 66 -0.70 8.22 -2.93
C LYS A 66 0.61 7.43 -2.97
N ILE A 67 1.11 6.95 -1.83
CA ILE A 67 2.26 6.06 -1.79
C ILE A 67 1.91 4.70 -2.41
N PHE A 68 0.74 4.15 -2.10
CA PHE A 68 0.25 2.89 -2.67
C PHE A 68 0.28 2.94 -4.21
N LEU A 69 -0.31 3.99 -4.81
CA LEU A 69 -0.26 4.19 -6.25
C LEU A 69 1.16 4.26 -6.83
N LYS A 70 2.08 4.93 -6.13
CA LYS A 70 3.48 5.01 -6.57
C LYS A 70 4.16 3.65 -6.53
N ILE A 71 3.91 2.82 -5.52
CA ILE A 71 4.57 1.52 -5.41
C ILE A 71 4.07 0.52 -6.45
N LEU A 72 2.83 0.64 -6.92
CA LEU A 72 2.29 -0.21 -7.99
C LEU A 72 3.24 -0.21 -9.20
N ARG A 73 3.62 0.98 -9.67
CA ARG A 73 4.51 1.17 -10.83
C ARG A 73 5.99 1.04 -10.46
N THR A 74 6.42 1.69 -9.38
CA THR A 74 7.86 1.83 -9.07
C THR A 74 8.46 0.64 -8.33
N ARG A 75 7.62 -0.26 -7.79
CA ARG A 75 8.05 -1.45 -7.04
C ARG A 75 7.42 -2.72 -7.61
N LEU A 76 6.10 -2.85 -7.55
CA LEU A 76 5.42 -4.12 -7.80
C LEU A 76 5.51 -4.54 -9.28
N ARG A 77 5.31 -3.60 -10.21
CA ARG A 77 5.54 -3.81 -11.66
C ARG A 77 6.97 -4.24 -11.98
N ARG A 78 7.91 -3.96 -11.07
CA ARG A 78 9.34 -4.25 -11.20
C ARG A 78 9.78 -5.48 -10.41
N GLY A 79 8.84 -6.34 -10.02
CA GLY A 79 9.15 -7.60 -9.34
C GLY A 79 9.61 -7.44 -7.88
N LYS A 80 9.33 -6.30 -7.26
CA LYS A 80 9.74 -6.00 -5.89
C LYS A 80 8.52 -6.00 -4.95
N TRP A 81 8.76 -6.17 -3.66
CA TRP A 81 7.74 -6.05 -2.60
C TRP A 81 7.69 -4.65 -2.00
N PHE A 82 6.68 -4.34 -1.19
CA PHE A 82 6.61 -3.12 -0.39
C PHE A 82 5.79 -3.34 0.88
N ILE A 83 6.20 -2.75 2.01
CA ILE A 83 5.52 -2.89 3.30
C ILE A 83 4.98 -1.54 3.78
N PHE A 84 3.70 -1.49 4.12
CA PHE A 84 3.15 -0.44 4.95
C PHE A 84 3.09 -0.93 6.39
N ASP A 85 3.80 -0.24 7.29
CA ASP A 85 3.64 -0.41 8.72
C ASP A 85 2.61 0.61 9.22
N SER A 86 1.62 0.12 9.96
CA SER A 86 0.60 0.92 10.61
C SER A 86 1.09 1.48 11.95
N LEU A 87 0.48 2.56 12.40
CA LEU A 87 0.65 3.07 13.76
C LEU A 87 0.21 2.06 14.84
N ASN A 88 -0.68 1.12 14.50
CA ASN A 88 -1.20 0.10 15.42
C ASN A 88 -0.42 -1.23 15.34
N ASN A 89 0.84 -1.22 14.89
CA ASN A 89 1.70 -2.41 14.75
C ASN A 89 1.15 -3.50 13.81
N GLN A 90 0.28 -3.13 12.87
CA GLN A 90 -0.11 -3.97 11.74
C GLN A 90 0.81 -3.70 10.54
N SER A 91 1.11 -4.72 9.75
CA SER A 91 1.87 -4.59 8.50
C SER A 91 1.06 -5.10 7.31
N ILE A 92 1.10 -4.36 6.20
CA ILE A 92 0.53 -4.76 4.91
C ILE A 92 1.69 -4.92 3.93
N CYS A 93 1.97 -6.15 3.55
CA CYS A 93 3.05 -6.55 2.65
C CYS A 93 2.49 -6.80 1.25
N PHE A 94 2.70 -5.86 0.32
CA PHE A 94 2.40 -6.06 -1.10
C PHE A 94 3.55 -6.75 -1.80
N ILE A 95 3.24 -7.84 -2.50
CA ILE A 95 4.22 -8.74 -3.10
C ILE A 95 3.91 -8.85 -4.59
N SER A 96 4.96 -8.70 -5.42
CA SER A 96 4.88 -8.99 -6.85
C SER A 96 5.10 -10.47 -7.08
N ILE A 97 4.47 -11.05 -8.10
CA ILE A 97 4.68 -12.47 -8.48
C ILE A 97 6.15 -12.79 -8.79
N ALA A 98 6.93 -11.82 -9.27
CA ALA A 98 8.34 -12.01 -9.57
C ALA A 98 9.27 -11.82 -8.35
N ALA A 99 8.72 -11.45 -7.18
CA ALA A 99 9.51 -11.33 -5.96
C ALA A 99 9.90 -12.72 -5.46
N ASN A 100 11.19 -12.92 -5.19
CA ASN A 100 11.73 -14.18 -4.69
C ASN A 100 12.52 -13.93 -3.41
N ASN A 101 11.80 -13.92 -2.28
CA ASN A 101 12.36 -13.68 -0.96
C ASN A 101 11.89 -14.78 -0.01
N GLN A 102 12.75 -15.14 0.94
CA GLN A 102 12.35 -15.99 2.07
C GLN A 102 11.26 -15.28 2.88
N GLY A 103 10.21 -16.02 3.27
CA GLY A 103 9.09 -15.51 4.07
C GLY A 103 7.85 -15.05 3.29
N ILE A 104 7.84 -15.17 1.95
CA ILE A 104 6.62 -15.01 1.15
C ILE A 104 5.73 -16.25 1.35
N MET A 105 4.47 -16.02 1.73
CA MET A 105 3.47 -17.06 2.00
C MET A 105 2.32 -17.07 0.98
N VAL A 106 2.25 -16.07 0.12
CA VAL A 106 1.25 -15.91 -0.93
C VAL A 106 1.76 -16.41 -2.28
N ASP A 107 0.84 -16.84 -3.13
CA ASP A 107 1.10 -17.21 -4.52
C ASP A 107 -0.04 -16.75 -5.46
N SER A 108 0.00 -17.17 -6.73
CA SER A 108 -1.01 -16.79 -7.73
C SER A 108 -2.40 -17.40 -7.50
N ILE A 109 -2.50 -18.42 -6.64
CA ILE A 109 -3.74 -19.11 -6.26
C ILE A 109 -4.22 -18.58 -4.90
N GLN A 110 -3.31 -18.47 -3.92
CA GLN A 110 -3.52 -17.95 -2.59
C GLN A 110 -2.94 -16.54 -2.47
N GLN A 111 -3.67 -15.56 -3.01
CA GLN A 111 -3.17 -14.19 -3.11
C GLN A 111 -3.22 -13.38 -1.81
N ILE A 112 -3.93 -13.86 -0.78
CA ILE A 112 -4.03 -13.16 0.51
C ILE A 112 -3.80 -14.15 1.63
N MET A 113 -2.78 -13.87 2.44
CA MET A 113 -2.45 -14.62 3.65
C MET A 113 -2.29 -13.66 4.83
N ILE A 114 -2.79 -14.03 6.00
CA ILE A 114 -2.67 -13.21 7.21
C ILE A 114 -2.06 -14.01 8.36
N LEU A 115 -1.29 -13.33 9.21
CA LEU A 115 -0.73 -13.83 10.46
C LEU A 115 -1.33 -13.05 11.63
N GLY A 116 -2.31 -13.67 12.31
CA GLY A 116 -3.05 -13.03 13.39
C GLY A 116 -3.65 -11.70 12.95
N MET A 117 -3.45 -10.64 13.74
CA MET A 117 -3.78 -9.23 13.40
C MET A 117 -2.54 -8.42 13.00
N ARG A 118 -1.39 -9.07 12.85
CA ARG A 118 -0.09 -8.38 12.78
C ARG A 118 0.38 -8.18 11.36
N GLU A 119 0.20 -9.16 10.49
CA GLU A 119 0.72 -9.09 9.13
C GLU A 119 -0.29 -9.62 8.13
N ALA A 120 -0.50 -8.86 7.06
CA ALA A 120 -1.17 -9.31 5.86
C ALA A 120 -0.18 -9.31 4.69
N GLN A 121 -0.08 -10.44 3.99
CA GLN A 121 0.64 -10.56 2.72
C GLN A 121 -0.37 -10.62 1.58
N ILE A 122 -0.14 -9.79 0.55
CA ILE A 122 -1.05 -9.63 -0.59
C ILE A 122 -0.23 -9.71 -1.88
N MET A 123 -0.46 -10.75 -2.69
CA MET A 123 0.15 -10.86 -4.02
C MET A 123 -0.69 -10.14 -5.07
N LEU A 124 -0.08 -9.17 -5.75
CA LEU A 124 -0.67 -8.51 -6.90
C LEU A 124 -0.03 -9.04 -8.20
N LEU A 125 -0.90 -9.55 -9.08
CA LEU A 125 -0.54 -9.95 -10.44
C LEU A 125 -0.48 -8.70 -11.34
N PRO A 126 0.17 -8.78 -12.51
CA PRO A 126 0.27 -7.65 -13.44
C PRO A 126 -1.09 -7.00 -13.74
N ASP A 127 -2.14 -7.79 -13.96
CA ASP A 127 -3.49 -7.30 -14.26
C ASP A 127 -4.11 -6.57 -13.05
N HIS A 128 -3.86 -7.05 -11.83
CA HIS A 128 -4.30 -6.37 -10.61
C HIS A 128 -3.59 -5.01 -10.43
N ILE A 129 -2.30 -4.95 -10.79
CA ILE A 129 -1.52 -3.70 -10.73
C ILE A 129 -2.08 -2.67 -11.71
N ASP A 130 -2.39 -3.10 -12.95
CA ASP A 130 -2.96 -2.22 -13.97
C ASP A 130 -4.36 -1.75 -13.57
N LEU A 131 -5.22 -2.68 -13.11
CA LEU A 131 -6.56 -2.35 -12.61
C LEU A 131 -6.53 -1.32 -11.47
N CYS A 132 -5.69 -1.54 -10.45
CA CYS A 132 -5.54 -0.60 -9.35
C CYS A 132 -5.07 0.77 -9.86
N THR A 133 -4.08 0.78 -10.75
CA THR A 133 -3.51 2.00 -11.32
C THR A 133 -4.55 2.82 -12.05
N ASP A 134 -5.42 2.18 -12.83
CA ASP A 134 -6.45 2.84 -13.63
C ASP A 134 -7.60 3.36 -12.77
N LEU A 135 -8.16 2.50 -11.90
CA LEU A 135 -9.27 2.84 -11.00
C LEU A 135 -8.91 4.01 -10.07
N MET A 136 -7.68 4.04 -9.58
CA MET A 136 -7.23 4.98 -8.56
C MET A 136 -6.41 6.15 -9.12
N SER A 137 -6.32 6.30 -10.45
CA SER A 137 -5.48 7.31 -11.11
C SER A 137 -5.71 8.75 -10.60
N HIS A 138 -6.98 9.13 -10.38
CA HIS A 138 -7.39 10.45 -9.92
C HIS A 138 -6.92 10.82 -8.50
N ILE A 139 -6.58 9.84 -7.65
CA ILE A 139 -6.12 10.11 -6.27
C ILE A 139 -4.82 10.91 -6.23
N SER A 140 -4.00 10.81 -7.28
CA SER A 140 -2.76 11.60 -7.38
C SER A 140 -3.04 13.12 -7.43
N ASP A 141 -4.22 13.52 -7.92
CA ASP A 141 -4.60 14.92 -8.13
C ASP A 141 -5.42 15.50 -6.97
N ILE A 142 -5.91 14.65 -6.05
CA ILE A 142 -6.65 15.09 -4.87
C ILE A 142 -5.72 15.88 -3.95
N LYS A 143 -6.03 17.17 -3.76
CA LYS A 143 -5.28 18.08 -2.88
C LYS A 143 -5.86 18.11 -1.47
N ASP A 144 -7.18 18.03 -1.35
CA ASP A 144 -7.92 18.19 -0.10
C ASP A 144 -8.83 16.98 0.16
N GLU A 145 -9.07 16.67 1.43
CA GLU A 145 -9.84 15.49 1.88
C GLU A 145 -11.37 15.61 1.66
N GLN A 146 -11.87 16.66 1.00
CA GLN A 146 -13.31 16.90 0.81
C GLN A 146 -14.02 15.84 -0.05
N THR A 147 -13.28 15.11 -0.88
CA THR A 147 -13.81 14.06 -1.76
C THR A 147 -13.80 12.67 -1.10
N LEU A 148 -13.40 12.57 0.17
CA LEU A 148 -13.37 11.34 0.94
C LEU A 148 -14.71 11.13 1.68
N PRO A 149 -15.13 9.87 1.96
CA PRO A 149 -14.40 8.63 1.74
C PRO A 149 -14.52 8.09 0.31
N LEU A 150 -13.48 7.39 -0.14
CA LEU A 150 -13.46 6.64 -1.41
C LEU A 150 -13.34 5.15 -1.11
N ARG A 151 -14.03 4.29 -1.89
CA ARG A 151 -13.98 2.83 -1.73
C ARG A 151 -13.86 2.16 -3.09
N TYR A 152 -12.90 1.25 -3.20
CA TYR A 152 -12.63 0.45 -4.40
C TYR A 152 -12.68 -1.02 -4.04
N GLU A 153 -13.29 -1.82 -4.91
CA GLU A 153 -13.26 -3.29 -4.81
C GLU A 153 -12.42 -3.84 -5.96
N ILE A 154 -11.38 -4.60 -5.61
CA ILE A 154 -10.41 -5.18 -6.53
C ILE A 154 -10.62 -6.70 -6.47
N PRO A 155 -11.26 -7.30 -7.50
CA PRO A 155 -11.43 -8.74 -7.54
C PRO A 155 -10.10 -9.42 -7.84
N PHE A 156 -9.85 -10.53 -7.15
CA PHE A 156 -8.77 -11.47 -7.40
C PHE A 156 -9.33 -12.75 -8.01
N HIS A 157 -8.46 -13.73 -8.30
CA HIS A 157 -8.93 -15.05 -8.71
C HIS A 157 -9.72 -15.75 -7.59
N THR A 158 -10.49 -16.78 -7.94
CA THR A 158 -11.14 -17.72 -6.99
C THR A 158 -12.09 -17.08 -5.96
N ASN A 159 -12.88 -16.08 -6.36
CA ASN A 159 -13.83 -15.36 -5.48
C ASN A 159 -13.14 -14.65 -4.29
N THR A 160 -11.84 -14.38 -4.43
CA THR A 160 -11.07 -13.57 -3.48
C THR A 160 -11.20 -12.11 -3.87
N LYS A 161 -11.17 -11.18 -2.91
CA LYS A 161 -11.17 -9.76 -3.20
C LYS A 161 -10.36 -8.95 -2.19
N MET A 162 -9.86 -7.82 -2.66
CA MET A 162 -9.25 -6.78 -1.84
C MET A 162 -10.10 -5.52 -1.96
N ILE A 163 -10.46 -4.95 -0.83
CA ILE A 163 -11.19 -3.70 -0.77
C ILE A 163 -10.22 -2.63 -0.26
N ILE A 164 -10.22 -1.47 -0.91
CA ILE A 164 -9.41 -0.32 -0.51
C ILE A 164 -10.33 0.83 -0.18
N SER A 165 -10.30 1.30 1.07
CA SER A 165 -10.99 2.49 1.53
C SER A 165 -9.97 3.61 1.80
N ILE A 166 -10.28 4.82 1.34
CA ILE A 166 -9.49 6.02 1.61
C ILE A 166 -10.34 6.96 2.44
N ILE A 167 -9.86 7.31 3.63
CA ILE A 167 -10.60 8.10 4.62
C ILE A 167 -9.78 9.34 5.06
N SER A 168 -10.43 10.27 5.76
CA SER A 168 -9.73 11.44 6.31
C SER A 168 -8.68 11.00 7.33
N SER A 169 -7.55 11.70 7.36
CA SER A 169 -6.50 11.46 8.35
C SER A 169 -7.00 11.61 9.80
N ASN A 170 -8.06 12.39 10.01
CA ASN A 170 -8.67 12.60 11.32
C ASN A 170 -9.41 11.37 11.84
N GLU A 171 -9.90 10.52 10.95
CA GLU A 171 -10.65 9.30 11.29
C GLU A 171 -9.72 8.20 11.84
N PHE A 172 -8.41 8.23 11.52
CA PHE A 172 -7.42 7.34 12.12
C PHE A 172 -7.08 7.68 13.58
N ASN A 173 -7.36 8.90 14.02
CA ASN A 173 -6.99 9.37 15.37
C ASN A 173 -8.06 9.06 16.43
N HIS A 174 -9.20 8.46 16.05
CA HIS A 174 -10.30 8.18 16.98
C HIS A 174 -10.13 6.89 17.79
N ASP A 175 -9.11 6.08 17.52
CA ASP A 175 -8.72 4.96 18.38
C ASP A 175 -7.66 5.40 19.42
N GLY A 176 -8.04 6.38 20.25
CA GLY A 176 -7.62 6.50 21.66
C GLY A 176 -6.13 6.35 22.02
N VAL A 177 -5.23 7.10 21.38
CA VAL A 177 -3.89 7.34 21.95
C VAL A 177 -3.63 8.84 22.02
N GLU A 178 -4.00 9.45 23.15
CA GLU A 178 -3.43 10.74 23.57
C GLU A 178 -1.94 10.52 23.86
N TYR A 179 -1.08 11.34 23.23
CA TYR A 179 0.34 11.46 23.61
C TYR A 179 0.49 12.36 24.84
#